data_AF-E3GPT6-F1
#
_entry.id   AF-E3GPT6-F1
#
_cell.length_a   1.000
_cell.length_b   1.000
_cell.length_c   1.000
_cell.angle_alpha   90.00
_cell.angle_beta   90.00
_cell.angle_gamma   90.00
#
_symmetry.space_group_name_H-M   'P 1'
#
loop_
_entity.id
_entity.type
_entity.pdbx_description
1 polymer ?
#
loop_
_entity_poly.entity_id
_entity_poly.type
_entity_poly.pdbx_seq_one_letter_code
_entity_poly.pdbx_strand_id
1 'polypeptide(L)'
;MNREEQSVDREAQELDAALHPALKLRLARKRIFFGPGPAELLMQIKRTDSVRMACEQMGISYSKGWKMINTMEEELGYKVTKRQQGGRNGGSACLTPEGEALLAKYQELERRSREAVDSIFEELFGPLD
;
A
#
# COMPACT_ATOMS: atom_id res chain seq x y z
N MET A 1 -0.39 -28.10 19.88
CA MET A 1 0.04 -27.56 18.56
C MET A 1 -0.91 -28.17 17.55
N ASN A 2 -1.86 -27.36 17.08
CA ASN A 2 -3.15 -27.84 16.58
C ASN A 2 -3.06 -28.33 15.14
N ARG A 3 -3.70 -29.49 14.86
CA ARG A 3 -3.87 -30.06 13.50
C ARG A 3 -4.59 -29.10 12.54
N GLU A 4 -5.40 -28.17 13.07
CA GLU A 4 -6.12 -27.14 12.30
C GLU A 4 -5.22 -25.99 11.83
N GLU A 5 -4.20 -25.59 12.60
CA GLU A 5 -3.24 -24.57 12.15
C GLU A 5 -2.37 -25.10 11.01
N GLN A 6 -2.03 -26.40 11.05
CA GLN A 6 -1.25 -27.07 10.00
C GLN A 6 -2.03 -27.31 8.71
N SER A 7 -3.37 -27.35 8.75
CA SER A 7 -4.20 -27.48 7.53
C SER A 7 -4.38 -26.15 6.81
N VAL A 8 -4.52 -25.05 7.55
CA VAL A 8 -4.67 -23.70 6.98
C VAL A 8 -3.37 -23.24 6.31
N ASP A 9 -2.21 -23.51 6.93
CA ASP A 9 -0.90 -23.20 6.34
C ASP A 9 -0.62 -24.02 5.05
N ARG A 10 -1.18 -25.23 4.92
CA ARG A 10 -1.04 -26.08 3.73
C ARG A 10 -1.91 -25.62 2.55
N GLU A 11 -3.17 -25.26 2.78
CA GLU A 11 -4.03 -24.69 1.73
C GLU A 11 -3.48 -23.36 1.20
N ALA A 12 -2.96 -22.51 2.08
CA ALA A 12 -2.30 -21.27 1.69
C ALA A 12 -1.01 -21.50 0.87
N GLN A 13 -0.25 -22.54 1.19
CA GLN A 13 0.95 -22.96 0.43
C GLN A 13 0.63 -23.64 -0.91
N GLU A 14 -0.49 -24.36 -1.02
CA GLU A 14 -0.94 -24.95 -2.29
C GLU A 14 -1.53 -23.90 -3.24
N LEU A 15 -2.20 -22.87 -2.73
CA LEU A 15 -2.61 -21.69 -3.50
C LEU A 15 -1.41 -20.89 -4.05
N ASP A 16 -0.28 -20.87 -3.33
CA ASP A 16 0.98 -20.24 -3.77
C ASP A 16 1.69 -21.04 -4.88
N ALA A 17 1.31 -22.31 -5.08
CA ALA A 17 1.82 -23.17 -6.14
C ALA A 17 0.89 -23.25 -7.38
N ALA A 18 -0.39 -22.90 -7.24
CA ALA A 18 -1.33 -22.81 -8.34
C ALA A 18 -1.03 -21.58 -9.21
N LEU A 19 -1.21 -21.70 -10.53
CA LEU A 19 -1.08 -20.54 -11.42
C LEU A 19 -2.12 -19.49 -11.02
N HIS A 20 -1.68 -18.28 -10.69
CA HIS A 20 -2.54 -17.18 -10.27
C HIS A 20 -2.08 -15.86 -10.90
N PRO A 21 -2.95 -14.85 -11.05
CA PRO A 21 -2.54 -13.55 -11.55
C PRO A 21 -1.75 -12.77 -10.49
N ALA A 22 -0.77 -11.98 -10.94
CA ALA A 22 0.00 -11.09 -10.09
C ALA A 22 0.05 -9.68 -10.68
N LEU A 23 -0.73 -8.75 -10.10
CA LEU A 23 -0.84 -7.37 -10.55
C LEU A 23 -0.21 -6.39 -9.54
N LYS A 24 0.56 -5.42 -10.04
CA LYS A 24 1.05 -4.27 -9.25
C LYS A 24 0.64 -2.96 -9.92
N LEU A 25 -0.39 -2.32 -9.38
CA LEU A 25 -0.87 -1.03 -9.87
C LEU A 25 -0.01 0.13 -9.37
N ARG A 26 0.20 1.13 -10.23
CA ARG A 26 0.95 2.34 -9.90
C ARG A 26 0.35 3.54 -10.61
N LEU A 27 0.29 4.68 -9.93
CA LEU A 27 -0.13 5.95 -10.51
C LEU A 27 1.11 6.69 -11.05
N ALA A 28 0.93 7.30 -12.21
CA ALA A 28 1.97 8.06 -12.89
C ALA A 28 1.45 9.43 -13.36
N ARG A 29 2.35 10.41 -13.36
CA ARG A 29 2.22 11.67 -14.10
C ARG A 29 3.47 11.87 -14.94
N LYS A 30 4.38 12.77 -14.57
CA LYS A 30 5.69 12.91 -15.25
C LYS A 30 6.57 11.69 -14.96
N ARG A 31 6.38 11.06 -13.81
CA ARG A 31 6.99 9.80 -13.37
C ARG A 31 5.99 8.99 -12.55
N ILE A 32 6.32 7.73 -12.30
CA ILE A 32 5.61 6.89 -11.32
C ILE A 32 5.87 7.47 -9.92
N PHE A 33 4.80 7.71 -9.16
CA PHE A 33 4.91 8.34 -7.83
C PHE A 33 4.07 7.69 -6.74
N PHE A 34 3.08 6.88 -7.12
CA PHE A 34 2.20 6.21 -6.17
C PHE A 34 2.01 4.74 -6.58
N GLY A 35 1.87 3.86 -5.60
CA GLY A 35 1.76 2.41 -5.77
C GLY A 35 1.83 1.72 -4.40
N PRO A 36 2.15 0.42 -4.33
CA PRO A 36 2.07 -0.34 -3.08
C PRO A 36 2.91 0.26 -1.95
N GLY A 37 4.15 0.68 -2.25
CA GLY A 37 5.05 1.28 -1.25
C GLY A 37 4.54 2.61 -0.68
N PRO A 38 4.30 3.65 -1.50
CA PRO A 38 3.74 4.91 -1.01
C PRO A 38 2.35 4.76 -0.37
N ALA A 39 1.50 3.85 -0.85
CA ALA A 39 0.21 3.55 -0.23
C ALA A 39 0.37 2.97 1.17
N GLU A 40 1.26 1.99 1.34
CA GLU A 40 1.62 1.43 2.66
C GLU A 40 2.15 2.51 3.60
N LEU A 41 3.01 3.40 3.12
CA LEU A 41 3.52 4.50 3.92
C LEU A 41 2.39 5.41 4.43
N LEU A 42 1.44 5.78 3.59
CA LEU A 42 0.29 6.60 4.03
C LEU A 42 -0.61 5.84 5.01
N MET A 43 -0.84 4.54 4.81
CA MET A 43 -1.59 3.70 5.76
C MET A 43 -0.90 3.68 7.14
N GLN A 44 0.41 3.51 7.17
CA GLN A 44 1.18 3.47 8.41
C GLN A 44 1.23 4.82 9.11
N ILE A 45 1.34 5.92 8.36
CA ILE A 45 1.23 7.27 8.93
C ILE A 45 -0.16 7.47 9.53
N LYS A 46 -1.23 7.06 8.84
CA LYS A 46 -2.61 7.15 9.37
C LYS A 46 -2.80 6.33 10.66
N ARG A 47 -2.10 5.21 10.83
CA ARG A 47 -2.18 4.36 12.03
C ARG A 47 -1.35 4.88 13.20
N THR A 48 -0.20 5.50 12.91
CA THR A 48 0.81 5.84 13.93
C THR A 48 0.90 7.33 14.24
N ASP A 49 0.28 8.17 13.42
CA ASP A 49 0.46 9.63 13.43
C ASP A 49 1.95 10.06 13.41
N SER A 50 2.82 9.25 12.79
CA SER A 50 4.26 9.48 12.75
C SER A 50 4.91 8.90 11.50
N VAL A 51 5.55 9.76 10.69
CA VAL A 51 6.35 9.32 9.54
C VAL A 51 7.51 8.43 9.98
N ARG A 52 8.10 8.72 11.16
CA ARG A 52 9.22 7.93 11.68
C ARG A 52 8.78 6.51 12.01
N MET A 53 7.73 6.36 12.81
CA MET A 53 7.21 5.02 13.17
C MET A 53 6.73 4.27 11.94
N ALA A 54 6.08 4.96 10.99
CA ALA A 54 5.69 4.36 9.72
C ALA A 54 6.89 3.79 8.94
N CYS A 55 7.99 4.56 8.85
CA CYS A 55 9.22 4.08 8.20
C CYS A 55 9.84 2.89 8.94
N GLU A 56 9.86 2.93 10.28
CA GLU A 56 10.35 1.83 11.12
C GLU A 56 9.53 0.54 10.89
N GLN A 57 8.19 0.62 10.86
CA GLN A 57 7.32 -0.53 10.58
C GLN A 57 7.50 -1.09 9.17
N MET A 58 7.81 -0.23 8.19
CA MET A 58 8.09 -0.64 6.82
C MET A 58 9.55 -1.12 6.60
N GLY A 59 10.42 -1.05 7.61
CA GLY A 59 11.84 -1.36 7.47
C GLY A 59 12.58 -0.45 6.48
N ILE A 60 12.14 0.82 6.32
CA ILE A 60 12.79 1.81 5.44
C ILE A 60 13.42 2.95 6.24
N SER A 61 14.42 3.61 5.67
CA SER A 61 14.99 4.79 6.29
C SER A 61 14.00 5.96 6.32
N TYR A 62 14.08 6.79 7.36
CA TYR A 62 13.29 8.02 7.47
C TYR A 62 13.46 8.95 6.25
N SER A 63 14.68 9.06 5.71
CA SER A 63 14.98 9.84 4.50
C SER A 63 14.28 9.28 3.27
N LYS A 64 14.17 7.95 3.15
CA LYS A 64 13.46 7.29 2.06
C LYS A 64 11.95 7.54 2.15
N GLY A 65 11.38 7.49 3.35
CA GLY A 65 9.97 7.86 3.59
C GLY A 65 9.66 9.30 3.16
N TRP A 66 10.49 10.27 3.57
CA TRP A 66 10.33 11.66 3.12
C TRP A 66 10.52 11.83 1.62
N LYS A 67 11.45 11.09 1.00
CA LYS A 67 11.61 11.11 -0.46
C LYS A 67 10.34 10.63 -1.17
N MET A 68 9.66 9.60 -0.66
CA MET A 68 8.36 9.15 -1.18
C MET A 68 7.32 10.26 -1.03
N ILE A 69 7.18 10.85 0.17
CA ILE A 69 6.22 11.94 0.44
C ILE A 69 6.45 13.12 -0.52
N ASN A 70 7.68 13.61 -0.61
CA ASN A 70 8.01 14.75 -1.48
C ASN A 70 7.72 14.43 -2.95
N THR A 71 8.05 13.21 -3.41
CA THR A 71 7.75 12.79 -4.78
C THR A 71 6.25 12.78 -5.05
N MET A 72 5.43 12.30 -4.10
CA MET A 72 3.97 12.34 -4.22
C MET A 72 3.46 13.77 -4.31
N GLU A 73 3.88 14.64 -3.38
CA GLU A 73 3.39 16.03 -3.33
C GLU A 73 3.82 16.84 -4.56
N GLU A 74 5.01 16.60 -5.10
CA GLU A 74 5.50 17.22 -6.34
C GLU A 74 4.65 16.84 -7.56
N GLU A 75 4.28 15.56 -7.71
CA GLU A 75 3.42 15.14 -8.83
C GLU A 75 1.96 15.54 -8.63
N LEU A 76 1.48 15.59 -7.39
CA LEU A 76 0.09 15.91 -7.06
C LEU A 76 -0.20 17.42 -7.05
N GLY A 77 0.79 18.26 -6.73
CA GLY A 77 0.63 19.70 -6.55
C GLY A 77 -0.04 20.09 -5.23
N TYR A 78 -0.19 19.15 -4.29
CA TYR A 78 -0.76 19.40 -2.96
C TYR A 78 -0.08 18.56 -1.89
N LYS A 79 -0.26 18.94 -0.61
CA LYS A 79 0.30 18.22 0.54
C LYS A 79 -0.52 16.98 0.88
N VAL A 80 0.14 15.84 1.11
CA VAL A 80 -0.51 14.59 1.55
C VAL A 80 -0.38 14.36 3.05
N THR A 81 0.55 15.06 3.70
CA THR A 81 0.74 15.02 5.15
C THR A 81 0.74 16.43 5.75
N LYS A 82 0.25 16.56 6.97
CA LYS A 82 0.38 17.76 7.80
C LYS A 82 1.24 17.46 9.00
N ARG A 83 2.23 18.32 9.27
CA ARG A 83 3.05 18.24 10.48
C ARG A 83 2.34 18.98 11.61
N GLN A 84 2.28 18.38 12.78
CA GLN A 84 1.99 19.12 14.01
C GLN A 84 3.31 19.52 14.66
N GLN A 85 3.44 20.79 15.05
CA GLN A 85 4.57 21.26 15.85
C GLN A 85 4.47 20.62 17.24
N GLY A 86 5.43 19.75 17.59
CA GLY A 86 5.44 19.10 18.89
C GLY A 86 6.83 18.63 19.34
N GLY A 87 7.44 19.41 20.23
CA GLY A 87 8.30 18.97 21.34
C GLY A 87 9.56 18.12 21.10
N ARG A 88 10.28 17.87 22.20
CA ARG A 88 11.62 17.24 22.30
C ARG A 88 11.78 15.85 21.65
N ASN A 89 10.69 15.20 21.22
CA ASN A 89 10.70 13.81 20.70
C ASN A 89 10.33 13.70 19.20
N GLY A 90 10.20 14.82 18.48
CA GLY A 90 9.90 14.83 17.05
C GLY A 90 8.42 15.05 16.75
N GLY A 91 8.13 15.88 15.73
CA GLY A 91 6.76 16.27 15.39
C GLY A 91 5.93 15.10 14.88
N SER A 92 4.69 15.00 15.36
CA SER A 92 3.70 14.08 14.81
C SER A 92 3.28 14.53 13.40
N ALA A 93 2.88 13.57 12.59
CA ALA A 93 2.46 13.79 11.22
C ALA A 93 1.24 12.93 10.93
N CYS A 94 0.17 13.56 10.48
CA CYS A 94 -1.06 12.89 10.07
C CYS A 94 -1.34 13.20 8.59
N LEU A 95 -2.22 12.42 7.98
CA LEU A 95 -2.63 12.69 6.61
C LEU A 95 -3.44 13.99 6.52
N THR A 96 -3.34 14.68 5.39
CA THR A 96 -4.30 15.71 5.00
C THR A 96 -5.60 15.04 4.52
N PRO A 97 -6.74 15.74 4.49
CA PRO A 97 -7.96 15.21 3.87
C PRO A 97 -7.74 14.72 2.44
N GLU A 98 -6.90 15.44 1.66
CA GLU A 98 -6.53 15.07 0.30
C GLU A 98 -5.66 13.79 0.28
N GLY A 99 -4.74 13.64 1.22
CA GLY A 99 -3.93 12.43 1.39
C GLY A 99 -4.78 11.21 1.75
N GLU A 100 -5.78 11.37 2.63
CA GLU A 100 -6.74 10.30 2.93
C GLU A 100 -7.58 9.92 1.72
N ALA A 101 -8.09 10.91 0.98
CA ALA A 101 -8.88 10.68 -0.22
C ALA A 101 -8.06 10.00 -1.32
N LEU A 102 -6.80 10.36 -1.50
CA LEU A 102 -5.88 9.69 -2.43
C LEU A 102 -5.71 8.21 -2.08
N LEU A 103 -5.42 7.92 -0.80
CA LEU A 103 -5.23 6.56 -0.32
C LEU A 103 -6.50 5.71 -0.53
N ALA A 104 -7.66 6.23 -0.15
CA ALA A 104 -8.94 5.54 -0.33
C ALA A 104 -9.24 5.24 -1.81
N LYS A 105 -9.02 6.21 -2.70
CA LYS A 105 -9.22 6.01 -4.15
C LYS A 105 -8.25 4.98 -4.73
N TYR A 106 -7.00 4.97 -4.29
CA TYR A 106 -6.02 3.98 -4.73
C TYR A 106 -6.40 2.57 -4.26
N GLN A 107 -6.81 2.40 -3.00
CA GLN A 107 -7.25 1.10 -2.48
C GLN A 107 -8.48 0.57 -3.24
N GLU A 108 -9.43 1.44 -3.56
CA GLU A 108 -10.61 1.05 -4.34
C GLU A 108 -10.26 0.68 -5.78
N LEU A 109 -9.33 1.42 -6.42
CA LEU A 109 -8.81 1.06 -7.73
C LEU A 109 -8.12 -0.30 -7.69
N GLU A 110 -7.27 -0.54 -6.68
CA GLU A 110 -6.56 -1.80 -6.50
C GLU A 110 -7.50 -2.98 -6.32
N ARG A 111 -8.53 -2.83 -5.48
CA ARG A 111 -9.57 -3.83 -5.26
C ARG A 111 -10.29 -4.18 -6.56
N ARG A 112 -10.85 -3.18 -7.25
CA ARG A 112 -11.62 -3.39 -8.48
C ARG A 112 -10.77 -3.96 -9.63
N SER A 113 -9.51 -3.52 -9.75
CA SER A 113 -8.62 -4.07 -10.76
C SER A 113 -8.23 -5.52 -10.46
N ARG A 114 -8.05 -5.89 -9.18
CA ARG A 114 -7.83 -7.28 -8.79
C ARG A 114 -9.02 -8.15 -9.16
N GLU A 115 -10.23 -7.76 -8.77
CA GLU A 115 -11.46 -8.48 -9.11
C GLU A 115 -11.63 -8.70 -10.62
N ALA A 116 -11.37 -7.66 -11.42
CA ALA A 116 -11.44 -7.78 -12.87
C ALA A 116 -10.37 -8.73 -13.44
N VAL A 117 -9.14 -8.65 -12.93
CA VAL A 117 -8.05 -9.53 -13.37
C VAL A 117 -8.29 -10.98 -12.96
N ASP A 118 -8.82 -11.22 -11.76
CA ASP A 118 -9.15 -12.55 -11.28
C ASP A 118 -10.23 -13.18 -12.17
N SER A 119 -11.28 -12.43 -12.52
CA SER A 119 -12.32 -12.89 -13.46
C SER A 119 -11.76 -13.24 -14.84
N ILE A 120 -10.92 -12.36 -15.41
CA ILE A 120 -10.28 -12.61 -16.72
C ILE A 120 -9.33 -13.81 -16.64
N PHE A 121 -8.65 -13.98 -15.51
CA PHE A 121 -7.75 -15.10 -15.31
C PHE A 121 -8.52 -16.42 -15.26
N GLU A 122 -9.63 -16.49 -14.52
CA GLU A 122 -10.50 -17.67 -14.49
C GLU A 122 -11.07 -18.01 -15.88
N GLU A 123 -11.46 -17.01 -16.67
CA GLU A 123 -11.96 -17.21 -18.04
C GLU A 123 -10.89 -17.79 -18.99
N LEU A 124 -9.62 -17.40 -18.83
CA LEU A 124 -8.54 -17.74 -19.75
C LEU A 124 -7.68 -18.95 -19.31
N PHE A 125 -7.58 -19.16 -17.99
CA PHE A 125 -6.68 -20.14 -17.36
C PHE A 125 -7.40 -21.05 -16.37
N GLY A 126 -8.72 -20.91 -16.21
CA GLY A 126 -9.53 -21.86 -15.45
C GLY A 126 -9.46 -23.27 -16.04
N PRO A 127 -9.94 -24.30 -15.30
CA PRO A 127 -9.96 -25.66 -15.81
C PRO A 127 -10.65 -25.71 -17.17
N LEU A 128 -9.95 -26.24 -18.17
CA LEU A 128 -10.61 -26.63 -19.42
C LEU A 128 -11.56 -27.78 -19.06
N ASP A 129 -12.86 -27.61 -19.36
CA ASP A 129 -13.82 -28.71 -19.34
C ASP A 129 -13.34 -29.90 -20.19
#